data_AF-A0A1I3U073-F1
#
_entry.id   AF-A0A1I3U073-F1
#
_cell.length_a   1.000
_cell.length_b   1.000
_cell.length_c   1.000
_cell.angle_alpha   90.00
_cell.angle_beta   90.00
_cell.angle_gamma   90.00
#
_symmetry.space_group_name_H-M   'P 1'
#
loop_
_entity.id
_entity.type
_entity.pdbx_description
1 polymer ?
#
loop_
_entity_poly.entity_id
_entity_poly.type
_entity_poly.pdbx_seq_one_letter_code
_entity_poly.pdbx_strand_id
1 'polypeptide(L)'
;MYPVDLVSGYTLKQIQTVLNGSHTVDVFYDKLFNLYSNSTKNHLNLMQTQLLTIFRIIVIFLFCTIASACDPDDRMNAKQYDYKVALENKSISAITIDGYRTLGQFGDKLETSVLVSTLSVSPKSISDIESITIPKPLGNPAFGFIYPGMQNNVDSIVLKFSNNKGYYTSSKNKEFWLKNKSSLLSISENEIIQKNEVLIYEISQEDLIMAYDLP
;
A
#
# COMPACT_ATOMS: atom_id res chain seq x y z
N MET A 1 25.08 -42.36 18.29
CA MET A 1 25.95 -43.39 18.88
C MET A 1 26.34 -42.89 20.26
N TYR A 2 25.66 -43.36 21.32
CA TYR A 2 26.00 -42.96 22.69
C TYR A 2 27.31 -43.66 23.10
N PRO A 3 28.27 -42.97 23.76
CA PRO A 3 29.46 -43.64 24.27
C PRO A 3 29.05 -44.71 25.28
N VAL A 4 29.56 -45.93 25.10
CA VAL A 4 29.22 -47.13 25.87
C VAL A 4 29.58 -47.00 27.38
N ASP A 5 30.31 -45.93 27.75
CA ASP A 5 30.88 -45.73 29.09
C ASP A 5 30.16 -44.67 29.97
N LEU A 6 28.96 -44.22 29.56
CA LEU A 6 28.19 -43.20 30.28
C LEU A 6 26.85 -43.76 30.79
N VAL A 7 26.70 -43.86 32.11
CA VAL A 7 25.39 -44.02 32.76
C VAL A 7 24.99 -42.66 33.31
N SER A 8 23.89 -42.09 32.80
CA SER A 8 23.31 -40.83 33.29
C SER A 8 24.29 -39.63 33.33
N GLY A 9 25.19 -39.53 32.35
CA GLY A 9 26.12 -38.40 32.21
C GLY A 9 27.41 -38.49 33.04
N TYR A 10 27.65 -39.61 33.75
CA TYR A 10 28.88 -39.85 34.50
C TYR A 10 29.72 -40.97 33.89
N THR A 11 31.04 -40.82 33.97
CA THR A 11 31.98 -41.88 33.59
C THR A 11 31.97 -42.99 34.64
N LEU A 12 32.13 -44.25 34.21
CA LEU A 12 32.27 -45.43 35.09
C LEU A 12 33.28 -45.21 36.24
N LYS A 13 34.35 -44.46 36.00
CA LYS A 13 35.39 -44.11 36.98
C LYS A 13 34.87 -43.23 38.12
N GLN A 14 33.96 -42.30 37.85
CA GLN A 14 33.33 -41.44 38.86
C GLN A 14 32.37 -42.24 39.76
N ILE A 15 31.64 -43.19 39.17
CA ILE A 15 30.73 -44.09 39.89
C ILE A 15 31.53 -45.02 40.82
N GLN A 16 32.63 -45.61 40.33
CA GLN A 16 33.52 -46.46 41.14
C GLN A 16 34.18 -45.71 42.32
N THR A 17 34.48 -44.43 42.16
CA THR A 17 35.10 -43.62 43.23
C THR A 17 34.14 -43.36 44.40
N VAL A 18 32.82 -43.36 44.15
CA VAL A 18 31.79 -43.20 45.18
C VAL A 18 31.49 -44.53 45.89
N LEU A 19 31.65 -45.65 45.16
CA LEU A 19 31.41 -47.00 45.67
C LEU A 19 32.59 -47.57 46.48
N ASN A 20 33.83 -47.12 46.21
CA ASN A 20 35.02 -47.59 46.93
C ASN A 20 35.29 -46.76 48.20
N GLY A 21 34.61 -47.11 49.29
CA GLY A 21 34.89 -46.61 50.64
C GLY A 21 33.92 -47.17 51.67
N SER A 22 34.38 -47.39 52.91
CA SER A 22 33.47 -47.67 54.03
C SER A 22 32.70 -46.38 54.34
N HIS A 23 31.46 -46.32 53.90
CA HIS A 23 30.56 -45.20 54.13
C HIS A 23 29.41 -45.69 55.00
N THR A 24 29.03 -44.91 56.01
CA THR A 24 27.73 -45.10 56.64
C THR A 24 26.66 -44.92 55.56
N VAL A 25 25.55 -45.64 55.69
CA VAL A 25 24.47 -45.66 54.69
C VAL A 25 24.04 -44.24 54.30
N ASP A 26 23.99 -43.32 55.27
CA ASP A 26 23.63 -41.92 55.05
C ASP A 26 24.63 -41.15 54.17
N VAL A 27 25.94 -41.33 54.37
CA VAL A 27 26.99 -40.67 53.56
C VAL A 27 26.98 -41.18 52.12
N PHE A 28 26.59 -42.44 51.91
CA PHE A 28 26.44 -43.00 50.57
C PHE A 28 25.26 -42.38 49.81
N TYR A 29 24.09 -42.26 50.46
CA TYR A 29 22.92 -41.63 49.86
C TYR A 29 23.11 -40.14 49.57
N ASP A 30 23.78 -39.39 50.45
CA ASP A 30 24.09 -37.98 50.23
C ASP A 30 25.00 -37.75 49.02
N LYS A 31 26.00 -38.61 48.81
CA LYS A 31 26.88 -38.53 47.64
C LYS A 31 26.14 -38.84 46.34
N LEU A 32 25.29 -39.87 46.34
CA LEU A 32 24.44 -40.22 45.19
C LEU A 32 23.43 -39.12 44.86
N PHE A 33 22.79 -38.54 45.88
CA PHE A 33 21.83 -37.47 45.70
C PHE A 33 22.49 -36.21 45.12
N ASN A 34 23.67 -35.83 45.62
CA ASN A 34 24.43 -34.70 45.10
C ASN A 34 24.91 -34.92 43.66
N LEU A 35 25.30 -36.14 43.29
CA LEU A 35 25.61 -36.49 41.90
C LEU A 35 24.37 -36.37 41.02
N TYR A 36 23.25 -36.96 41.44
CA TYR A 36 22.02 -36.87 40.67
C TYR A 36 21.59 -35.40 40.45
N SER A 37 21.54 -34.60 41.53
CA SER A 37 21.15 -33.19 41.47
C SER A 37 22.07 -32.35 40.56
N ASN A 38 23.38 -32.56 40.64
CA ASN A 38 24.34 -31.84 39.79
C ASN A 38 24.25 -32.26 38.31
N SER A 39 24.00 -33.53 38.02
CA SER A 39 23.77 -34.00 36.65
C SER A 39 22.51 -33.39 36.04
N THR A 40 21.40 -33.39 36.79
CA THR A 40 20.14 -32.79 36.34
C THR A 40 20.31 -31.28 36.07
N LYS A 41 21.02 -30.56 36.95
CA LYS A 41 21.30 -29.13 36.79
C LYS A 41 22.16 -28.84 35.55
N ASN A 42 23.20 -29.62 35.31
CA ASN A 42 24.04 -29.48 34.12
C ASN A 42 23.27 -29.79 32.84
N HIS A 43 22.44 -30.82 32.85
CA HIS A 43 21.62 -31.18 31.71
C HIS A 43 20.57 -30.11 31.38
N LEU A 44 19.96 -29.50 32.40
CA LEU A 44 19.02 -28.39 32.26
C LEU A 44 19.69 -27.15 31.67
N ASN A 45 20.88 -26.78 32.18
CA ASN A 45 21.65 -25.65 31.67
C ASN A 45 22.07 -25.84 30.20
N LEU A 46 22.41 -27.07 29.82
CA LEU A 46 22.79 -27.41 28.44
C LEU A 46 21.58 -27.29 27.50
N MET A 47 20.41 -27.79 27.92
CA MET A 47 19.16 -27.64 27.17
C MET A 47 18.73 -26.18 27.03
N GLN A 48 18.84 -25.38 28.09
CA GLN A 48 18.56 -23.94 28.04
C GLN A 48 19.49 -23.21 27.06
N THR A 49 20.78 -23.54 27.08
CA THR A 49 21.77 -22.94 26.18
C THR A 49 21.49 -23.28 24.71
N GLN A 50 21.11 -24.53 24.42
CA GLN A 50 20.73 -24.96 23.08
C GLN A 50 19.45 -24.26 22.61
N LEU A 51 18.44 -24.16 23.47
CA LEU A 51 17.18 -23.46 23.16
C LEU A 51 17.43 -21.97 22.85
N LEU A 52 18.26 -21.31 23.66
CA LEU A 52 18.62 -19.90 23.46
C LEU A 52 19.39 -19.68 22.16
N THR A 53 20.24 -20.63 21.78
CA THR A 53 21.00 -20.59 20.53
C THR A 53 20.08 -20.77 19.32
N ILE A 54 19.17 -21.75 19.37
CA ILE A 54 18.17 -21.97 18.31
C ILE A 54 17.26 -20.75 18.17
N PHE A 55 16.80 -20.18 19.29
CA PHE A 55 15.99 -18.97 19.28
C PHE A 55 16.71 -17.78 18.63
N ARG A 56 17.99 -17.55 18.96
CA ARG A 56 18.81 -16.51 18.32
C ARG A 56 18.95 -16.72 16.81
N ILE A 57 19.17 -17.95 16.36
CA ILE A 57 19.27 -18.28 14.93
C ILE A 57 17.94 -18.00 14.22
N ILE A 58 16.82 -18.41 14.79
CA ILE A 58 15.48 -18.17 14.23
C ILE A 58 15.19 -16.66 14.15
N VAL A 59 15.52 -15.89 15.20
CA VAL A 59 15.32 -14.43 15.21
C VAL A 59 16.17 -13.75 14.13
N ILE A 60 17.43 -14.16 13.95
CA ILE A 60 18.28 -13.63 12.88
C ILE A 60 17.71 -13.98 11.51
N PHE A 61 17.23 -15.21 11.31
CA PHE A 61 16.62 -15.63 10.05
C PHE A 61 15.33 -14.84 9.74
N LEU A 62 14.49 -14.61 10.76
CA LEU A 62 13.27 -13.79 10.63
C LEU A 62 13.60 -12.31 10.33
N PHE A 63 14.66 -11.77 10.93
CA PHE A 63 15.10 -10.41 10.65
C PHE A 63 15.63 -10.27 9.22
N CYS A 64 16.37 -11.27 8.73
CA CYS A 64 16.87 -11.31 7.36
C CYS A 64 15.72 -11.38 6.34
N THR A 65 14.65 -12.14 6.59
CA THR A 65 13.51 -12.21 5.66
C THR A 65 12.71 -10.92 5.61
N ILE A 66 12.60 -10.17 6.72
CA ILE A 66 11.94 -8.86 6.76
C ILE A 66 12.78 -7.81 6.01
N ALA A 67 14.11 -7.85 6.15
CA ALA A 67 15.01 -6.94 5.43
C ALA A 67 15.04 -7.19 3.92
N SER A 68 14.92 -8.45 3.46
CA SER A 68 14.83 -8.79 2.03
C SER A 68 13.45 -8.57 1.41
N ALA A 69 12.41 -8.34 2.22
CA ALA A 69 11.06 -7.97 1.75
C ALA A 69 10.86 -6.45 1.66
N CYS A 70 11.85 -5.68 2.10
CA CYS A 70 11.90 -4.23 1.89
C CYS A 70 12.68 -3.98 0.60
N ASP A 71 12.08 -4.33 -0.53
CA ASP A 71 12.52 -3.80 -1.82
C ASP A 71 12.53 -2.27 -1.68
N PRO A 72 13.64 -1.58 -1.97
CA PRO A 72 13.63 -0.12 -2.04
C PRO A 72 12.58 0.25 -3.08
N ASP A 73 11.62 1.06 -2.65
CA ASP A 73 10.43 1.43 -3.38
C ASP A 73 10.79 2.08 -4.73
N ASP A 74 10.90 1.28 -5.79
CA ASP A 74 11.13 1.72 -7.17
C ASP A 74 9.95 2.53 -7.73
N ARG A 75 8.92 2.78 -6.91
CA ARG A 75 7.80 3.70 -7.19
C ARG A 75 8.26 5.12 -7.50
N MET A 76 9.43 5.56 -7.02
CA MET A 76 9.98 6.87 -7.39
C MET A 76 10.55 6.93 -8.82
N ASN A 77 10.75 5.79 -9.47
CA ASN A 77 11.22 5.69 -10.86
C ASN A 77 10.15 5.15 -11.81
N ALA A 78 8.87 5.17 -11.42
CA ALA A 78 7.80 4.77 -12.32
C ALA A 78 7.86 5.64 -13.58
N LYS A 79 8.06 5.01 -14.74
CA LYS A 79 8.14 5.70 -16.03
C LYS A 79 6.90 6.58 -16.22
N GLN A 80 7.15 7.87 -16.39
CA GLN A 80 6.14 8.89 -16.60
C GLN A 80 5.98 9.18 -18.09
N TYR A 81 4.77 9.54 -18.51
CA TYR A 81 4.42 9.80 -19.90
C TYR A 81 3.76 11.17 -20.01
N ASP A 82 4.31 12.01 -20.89
CA ASP A 82 3.81 13.36 -21.11
C ASP A 82 2.79 13.39 -22.25
N TYR A 83 1.67 14.06 -22.00
CA TYR A 83 0.56 14.22 -22.94
C TYR A 83 0.12 15.67 -23.01
N LYS A 84 -0.23 16.13 -24.21
CA LYS A 84 -0.99 17.37 -24.38
C LYS A 84 -2.47 17.05 -24.23
N VAL A 85 -3.16 17.75 -23.35
CA VAL A 85 -4.59 17.54 -23.08
C VAL A 85 -5.38 18.83 -23.26
N ALA A 86 -6.65 18.67 -23.65
CA ALA A 86 -7.62 19.75 -23.68
C ALA A 86 -9.04 19.21 -23.41
N LEU A 87 -9.95 20.12 -23.06
CA LEU A 87 -11.38 19.86 -22.95
C LEU A 87 -12.13 20.59 -24.06
N GLU A 88 -12.93 19.88 -24.84
CA GLU A 88 -13.78 20.48 -25.87
C GLU A 88 -15.24 20.55 -25.36
N ASN A 89 -15.76 21.78 -25.28
CA ASN A 89 -17.16 22.02 -24.97
C ASN A 89 -17.96 22.14 -26.26
N LYS A 90 -18.68 21.07 -26.62
CA LYS A 90 -19.61 21.06 -27.75
C LYS A 90 -21.03 21.46 -27.36
N SER A 91 -21.30 21.79 -26.11
CA SER A 91 -22.63 22.25 -25.68
C SER A 91 -22.84 23.73 -26.00
N ILE A 92 -24.10 24.19 -25.89
CA ILE A 92 -24.45 25.62 -25.99
C ILE A 92 -24.22 26.40 -24.70
N SER A 93 -23.88 25.72 -23.60
CA SER A 93 -23.69 26.33 -22.27
C SER A 93 -22.22 26.38 -21.92
N ALA A 94 -21.78 27.42 -21.20
CA ALA A 94 -20.42 27.45 -20.69
C ALA A 94 -20.25 26.36 -19.63
N ILE A 95 -19.08 25.73 -19.59
CA ILE A 95 -18.76 24.69 -18.63
C ILE A 95 -17.68 25.18 -17.68
N THR A 96 -17.82 24.84 -16.41
CA THR A 96 -16.76 24.96 -15.40
C THR A 96 -16.53 23.60 -14.77
N ILE A 97 -15.29 23.14 -14.73
CA ILE A 97 -14.88 21.95 -13.98
C ILE A 97 -14.07 22.43 -12.78
N ASP A 98 -14.59 22.17 -11.59
CA ASP A 98 -13.92 22.48 -10.32
C ASP A 98 -13.36 21.20 -9.71
N GLY A 99 -12.04 21.20 -9.48
CA GLY A 99 -11.32 20.14 -8.77
C GLY A 99 -11.18 20.48 -7.29
N TYR A 100 -11.65 19.59 -6.42
CA TYR A 100 -11.57 19.73 -4.97
C TYR A 100 -10.66 18.68 -4.35
N ARG A 101 -10.09 19.06 -3.22
CA ARG A 101 -9.50 18.16 -2.24
C ARG A 101 -10.48 18.01 -1.07
N THR A 102 -10.84 16.77 -0.76
CA THR A 102 -11.71 16.40 0.35
C THR A 102 -10.96 15.59 1.41
N LEU A 103 -9.72 15.17 1.12
CA LEU A 103 -8.84 14.45 2.04
C LEU A 103 -7.59 15.26 2.41
N GLY A 104 -7.17 15.16 3.67
CA GLY A 104 -5.92 15.69 4.18
C GLY A 104 -4.69 14.89 3.71
N GLN A 105 -3.50 15.35 4.09
CA GLN A 105 -2.24 14.70 3.69
C GLN A 105 -2.11 13.26 4.19
N PHE A 106 -2.87 12.88 5.22
CA PHE A 106 -2.88 11.55 5.81
C PHE A 106 -4.14 10.73 5.44
N GLY A 107 -4.95 11.23 4.50
CA GLY A 107 -6.17 10.56 4.03
C GLY A 107 -7.40 10.77 4.94
N ASP A 108 -7.25 11.57 5.99
CA ASP A 108 -8.34 12.03 6.85
C ASP A 108 -9.32 12.92 6.07
N LYS A 109 -10.61 12.87 6.39
CA LYS A 109 -11.60 13.70 5.71
C LYS A 109 -11.47 15.15 6.21
N LEU A 110 -11.34 16.10 5.29
CA LEU A 110 -11.36 17.52 5.62
C LEU A 110 -12.76 17.94 6.09
N GLU A 111 -12.82 18.85 7.07
CA GLU A 111 -14.08 19.42 7.54
C GLU A 111 -14.82 20.18 6.42
N THR A 112 -14.05 20.88 5.58
CA THR A 112 -14.53 21.58 4.39
C THR A 112 -13.72 21.17 3.18
N SER A 113 -14.38 20.93 2.05
CA SER A 113 -13.70 20.72 0.78
C SER A 113 -12.91 21.98 0.39
N VAL A 114 -11.72 21.78 -0.16
CA VAL A 114 -10.85 22.87 -0.62
C VAL A 114 -10.83 22.86 -2.14
N LEU A 115 -11.24 23.95 -2.78
CA LEU A 115 -11.08 24.13 -4.22
C LEU A 115 -9.58 24.24 -4.55
N VAL A 116 -9.10 23.38 -5.44
CA VAL A 116 -7.68 23.30 -5.83
C VAL A 116 -7.47 23.85 -7.24
N SER A 117 -8.41 23.57 -8.14
CA SER A 117 -8.31 23.97 -9.55
C SER A 117 -9.68 24.25 -10.15
N THR A 118 -9.72 25.14 -11.13
CA THR A 118 -10.91 25.45 -11.91
C THR A 118 -10.52 25.55 -13.38
N LEU A 119 -11.26 24.84 -14.22
CA LEU A 119 -11.16 24.91 -15.68
C LEU A 119 -12.47 25.45 -16.24
N SER A 120 -12.43 26.59 -16.92
CA SER A 120 -13.61 27.18 -17.56
C SER A 120 -13.49 27.10 -19.08
N VAL A 121 -14.54 26.66 -19.76
CA VAL A 121 -14.58 26.51 -21.21
C VAL A 121 -15.86 27.11 -21.77
N SER A 122 -15.71 28.07 -22.68
CA SER A 122 -16.82 28.74 -23.35
C SER A 122 -17.65 27.77 -24.20
N PRO A 123 -18.93 28.08 -24.50
CA PRO A 123 -19.74 27.28 -25.41
C PRO A 123 -19.04 27.08 -26.76
N LYS A 124 -19.20 25.88 -27.35
CA LYS A 124 -18.70 25.56 -28.70
C LYS A 124 -17.22 25.90 -28.90
N SER A 125 -16.40 25.64 -27.88
CA SER A 125 -14.97 25.98 -27.88
C SER A 125 -14.13 24.87 -27.25
N ILE A 126 -12.81 24.99 -27.41
CA ILE A 126 -11.82 24.14 -26.76
C ILE A 126 -11.10 24.94 -25.68
N SER A 127 -10.75 24.29 -24.57
CA SER A 127 -9.90 24.88 -23.54
C SER A 127 -8.50 25.17 -24.07
N ASP A 128 -7.71 25.87 -23.25
CA ASP A 128 -6.27 25.89 -23.41
C ASP A 128 -5.71 24.46 -23.39
N ILE A 129 -4.65 24.25 -24.18
CA ILE A 129 -3.93 22.98 -24.25
C ILE A 129 -2.83 23.00 -23.19
N GLU A 130 -2.78 21.96 -22.36
CA GLU A 130 -1.79 21.83 -21.30
C GLU A 130 -1.01 20.52 -21.42
N SER A 131 0.28 20.56 -21.10
CA SER A 131 1.08 19.36 -20.95
C SER A 131 0.91 18.78 -19.55
N ILE A 132 0.50 17.52 -19.47
CA ILE A 132 0.34 16.78 -18.22
C ILE A 132 1.20 15.52 -18.24
N THR A 133 1.55 15.04 -17.06
CA THR A 133 2.32 13.82 -16.90
C THR A 133 1.46 12.75 -16.23
N ILE A 134 1.29 11.60 -16.88
CA ILE A 134 0.45 10.49 -16.42
C ILE A 134 1.33 9.25 -16.18
N PRO A 135 1.11 8.47 -15.11
CA PRO A 135 1.92 7.29 -14.78
C PRO A 135 1.67 6.07 -15.69
N LYS A 136 0.65 6.12 -16.56
CA LYS A 136 0.25 5.01 -17.44
C LYS A 136 0.15 5.52 -18.89
N PRO A 137 0.70 4.78 -19.87
CA PRO A 137 0.63 5.19 -21.26
C PRO A 137 -0.73 4.88 -21.89
N LEU A 138 -1.00 5.49 -23.05
CA LEU A 138 -2.04 5.05 -23.99
C LEU A 138 -1.89 3.56 -24.32
N GLY A 139 -3.01 2.87 -24.50
CA GLY A 139 -3.13 1.42 -24.65
C GLY A 139 -3.12 0.64 -23.32
N ASN A 140 -2.89 1.31 -22.18
CA ASN A 140 -2.93 0.65 -20.87
C ASN A 140 -4.37 0.62 -20.31
N PRO A 141 -4.89 -0.52 -19.82
CA PRO A 141 -6.22 -0.58 -19.22
C PRO A 141 -6.42 0.33 -18.00
N ALA A 142 -5.34 0.72 -17.32
CA ALA A 142 -5.33 1.64 -16.19
C ALA A 142 -4.98 3.08 -16.59
N PHE A 143 -4.96 3.40 -17.90
CA PHE A 143 -4.87 4.79 -18.36
C PHE A 143 -6.08 5.59 -17.83
N GLY A 144 -5.81 6.81 -17.37
CA GLY A 144 -6.83 7.75 -16.92
C GLY A 144 -6.45 9.15 -17.35
N PHE A 145 -7.31 9.77 -18.15
CA PHE A 145 -7.12 11.16 -18.55
C PHE A 145 -7.40 12.11 -17.39
N ILE A 146 -6.59 13.16 -17.35
CA ILE A 146 -6.65 14.22 -16.36
C ILE A 146 -6.90 15.53 -17.11
N TYR A 147 -7.82 16.35 -16.60
CA TYR A 147 -8.10 17.66 -17.18
C TYR A 147 -6.89 18.61 -17.08
N PRO A 148 -6.78 19.59 -17.98
CA PRO A 148 -5.87 20.73 -17.82
C PRO A 148 -5.98 21.33 -16.40
N GLY A 149 -4.84 21.55 -15.74
CA GLY A 149 -4.73 22.14 -14.42
C GLY A 149 -5.10 21.22 -13.25
N MET A 150 -5.33 19.91 -13.48
CA MET A 150 -5.81 18.98 -12.44
C MET A 150 -4.83 17.85 -12.09
N GLN A 151 -3.53 17.97 -12.36
CA GLN A 151 -2.58 16.86 -12.19
C GLN A 151 -2.41 16.40 -10.72
N ASN A 152 -2.65 17.28 -9.73
CA ASN A 152 -2.30 17.02 -8.33
C ASN A 152 -3.44 17.30 -7.37
N ASN A 153 -3.62 16.41 -6.39
CA ASN A 153 -4.44 16.60 -5.19
C ASN A 153 -5.95 16.86 -5.42
N VAL A 154 -6.48 16.47 -6.57
CA VAL A 154 -7.92 16.46 -6.84
C VAL A 154 -8.45 15.07 -6.55
N ASP A 155 -9.31 14.96 -5.54
CA ASP A 155 -10.00 13.70 -5.18
C ASP A 155 -11.51 13.78 -5.40
N SER A 156 -11.99 14.93 -5.88
CA SER A 156 -13.38 15.18 -6.25
C SER A 156 -13.48 16.24 -7.35
N ILE A 157 -14.41 16.05 -8.28
CA ILE A 157 -14.68 16.97 -9.39
C ILE A 157 -16.17 17.30 -9.44
N VAL A 158 -16.46 18.59 -9.64
CA VAL A 158 -17.79 19.08 -10.02
C VAL A 158 -17.70 19.65 -11.43
N LEU A 159 -18.48 19.10 -12.36
CA LEU A 159 -18.71 19.72 -13.68
C LEU A 159 -20.01 20.51 -13.60
N LYS A 160 -19.97 21.81 -13.89
CA LYS A 160 -21.10 22.74 -13.87
C LYS A 160 -21.33 23.34 -15.24
N PHE A 161 -22.55 23.27 -15.71
CA PHE A 161 -23.05 24.08 -16.81
C PHE A 161 -23.56 25.41 -16.28
N SER A 162 -23.59 26.44 -17.12
CA SER A 162 -24.06 27.79 -16.75
C SER A 162 -25.55 27.85 -16.35
N ASN A 163 -26.31 26.79 -16.58
CA ASN A 163 -27.72 26.66 -16.19
C ASN A 163 -27.91 25.94 -14.83
N ASN A 164 -26.87 25.87 -13.99
CA ASN A 164 -26.85 25.19 -12.68
C ASN A 164 -27.05 23.67 -12.73
N LYS A 165 -27.00 23.08 -13.92
CA LYS A 165 -26.95 21.63 -14.06
C LYS A 165 -25.52 21.14 -14.06
N GLY A 166 -25.33 19.87 -13.74
CA GLY A 166 -24.00 19.30 -13.80
C GLY A 166 -23.89 17.89 -13.26
N TYR A 167 -22.65 17.56 -12.92
CA TYR A 167 -22.23 16.25 -12.45
C TYR A 167 -21.25 16.40 -11.31
N TYR A 168 -21.22 15.39 -10.45
CA TYR A 168 -20.27 15.30 -9.37
C TYR A 168 -19.68 13.91 -9.29
N THR A 169 -18.37 13.83 -9.10
CA THR A 169 -17.73 12.58 -8.73
C THR A 169 -16.69 12.82 -7.66
N SER A 170 -16.54 11.88 -6.75
CA SER A 170 -15.47 11.84 -5.77
C SER A 170 -14.88 10.44 -5.69
N SER A 171 -13.67 10.33 -5.17
CA SER A 171 -13.01 9.06 -4.89
C SER A 171 -13.87 8.11 -4.03
N LYS A 172 -14.77 8.67 -3.19
CA LYS A 172 -15.65 7.94 -2.27
C LYS A 172 -17.10 7.81 -2.74
N ASN A 173 -17.57 8.66 -3.65
CA ASN A 173 -18.96 8.67 -4.13
C ASN A 173 -19.02 8.91 -5.65
N LYS A 174 -19.65 7.97 -6.37
CA LYS A 174 -19.88 7.99 -7.82
C LYS A 174 -21.33 8.31 -8.21
N GLU A 175 -22.20 8.63 -7.26
CA GLU A 175 -23.66 8.67 -7.44
C GLU A 175 -24.18 9.74 -8.42
N PHE A 176 -23.45 10.83 -8.65
CA PHE A 176 -23.88 11.92 -9.56
C PHE A 176 -23.15 11.89 -10.91
N TRP A 177 -23.01 10.69 -11.47
CA TRP A 177 -22.34 10.48 -12.75
C TRP A 177 -23.25 9.91 -13.85
N LEU A 178 -22.88 10.16 -15.10
CA LEU A 178 -23.52 9.60 -16.29
C LEU A 178 -23.39 8.08 -16.32
N LYS A 179 -24.54 7.39 -16.34
CA LYS A 179 -24.58 5.94 -16.52
C LYS A 179 -23.87 5.57 -17.83
N ASN A 180 -22.95 4.60 -17.75
CA ASN A 180 -22.14 4.08 -18.86
C ASN A 180 -21.00 4.98 -19.37
N LYS A 181 -20.63 6.04 -18.65
CA LYS A 181 -19.37 6.75 -18.88
C LYS A 181 -18.36 6.49 -17.75
N SER A 182 -17.09 6.77 -17.99
CA SER A 182 -16.03 6.75 -16.99
C SER A 182 -16.16 7.88 -15.99
N SER A 183 -15.70 7.69 -14.76
CA SER A 183 -15.70 8.75 -13.75
C SER A 183 -15.02 10.05 -14.26
N LEU A 184 -15.54 11.22 -13.88
CA LEU A 184 -14.86 12.51 -14.13
C LEU A 184 -13.43 12.53 -13.60
N LEU A 185 -13.13 11.80 -12.52
CA LEU A 185 -11.79 11.76 -11.94
C LEU A 185 -10.79 10.97 -12.78
N SER A 186 -11.27 10.10 -13.66
CA SER A 186 -10.43 9.20 -14.46
C SER A 186 -11.21 8.76 -15.68
N ILE A 187 -11.11 9.56 -16.74
CA ILE A 187 -11.74 9.26 -18.04
C ILE A 187 -10.91 8.19 -18.75
N SER A 188 -11.59 7.16 -19.25
CA SER A 188 -10.95 6.08 -20.00
C SER A 188 -10.52 6.52 -21.39
N GLU A 189 -9.52 5.83 -21.94
CA GLU A 189 -8.95 6.13 -23.26
C GLU A 189 -9.98 6.13 -24.40
N ASN A 190 -10.96 5.23 -24.37
CA ASN A 190 -11.99 5.10 -25.41
C ASN A 190 -12.99 6.27 -25.45
N GLU A 191 -13.01 7.14 -24.45
CA GLU A 191 -13.86 8.34 -24.40
C GLU A 191 -13.11 9.60 -24.85
N ILE A 192 -11.86 9.46 -25.28
CA ILE A 192 -10.97 10.56 -25.66
C ILE A 192 -10.73 10.50 -27.15
N ILE A 193 -10.62 11.68 -27.77
CA ILE A 193 -10.26 11.81 -29.18
C ILE A 193 -8.85 12.39 -29.26
N GLN A 194 -8.01 11.80 -30.11
CA GLN A 194 -6.70 12.38 -30.42
C GLN A 194 -6.80 13.22 -31.69
N LYS A 195 -6.52 14.53 -31.59
CA LYS A 195 -6.44 15.46 -32.74
C LYS A 195 -5.13 16.24 -32.65
N ASN A 196 -4.31 16.23 -33.70
CA ASN A 196 -3.03 16.96 -33.75
C ASN A 196 -2.13 16.74 -32.51
N GLU A 197 -1.98 15.48 -32.08
CA GLU A 197 -1.23 15.07 -30.88
C GLU A 197 -1.81 15.54 -29.53
N VAL A 198 -2.99 16.16 -29.53
CA VAL A 198 -3.71 16.56 -28.31
C VAL A 198 -4.77 15.50 -28.01
N LEU A 199 -4.80 15.04 -26.76
CA LEU A 199 -5.86 14.23 -26.20
C LEU A 199 -7.00 15.14 -25.75
N ILE A 200 -8.20 14.91 -26.29
CA ILE A 200 -9.35 15.78 -26.11
C ILE A 200 -10.49 14.96 -25.50
N TYR A 201 -10.94 15.38 -24.32
CA TYR A 201 -12.24 14.93 -23.81
C TYR A 201 -13.33 15.88 -24.29
N GLU A 202 -14.42 15.33 -24.82
CA GLU A 202 -15.52 16.12 -25.36
C GLU A 202 -16.73 16.07 -24.42
N ILE A 203 -17.27 17.24 -24.06
CA ILE A 203 -18.58 17.36 -23.40
C ILE A 203 -19.62 17.76 -24.45
N SER A 204 -20.63 16.93 -24.64
CA SER A 204 -21.61 17.10 -25.71
C SER A 204 -22.85 17.91 -25.29
N GLN A 205 -23.73 18.19 -26.24
CA GLN A 205 -25.03 18.79 -25.95
C GLN A 205 -25.95 17.81 -25.22
N GLU A 206 -25.84 16.52 -25.52
CA GLU A 206 -26.58 15.45 -24.85
C GLU A 206 -26.18 15.33 -23.37
N ASP A 207 -24.90 15.54 -23.05
CA ASP A 207 -24.44 15.60 -21.66
C ASP A 207 -25.14 16.73 -20.90
N LEU A 208 -25.27 17.93 -21.48
CA LEU A 208 -26.04 19.01 -20.88
C LEU A 208 -27.52 18.63 -20.64
N ILE A 209 -28.14 17.91 -21.58
CA ILE A 209 -29.55 17.51 -21.48
C ILE A 209 -29.76 16.48 -20.37
N MET A 210 -28.79 15.58 -20.18
CA MET A 210 -28.83 14.53 -19.15
C MET A 210 -28.35 14.99 -17.78
N ALA A 211 -27.87 16.23 -17.65
CA ALA A 211 -27.30 16.73 -16.41
C ALA A 211 -28.36 16.94 -15.32
N TYR A 212 -27.95 16.70 -14.08
CA TYR A 212 -28.81 16.85 -12.90
C TYR A 212 -28.78 18.30 -12.41
N ASP A 213 -29.85 18.74 -11.77
CA ASP A 213 -29.80 20.00 -11.02
C ASP A 213 -28.84 19.80 -9.83
N LEU A 214 -27.83 20.66 -9.76
CA LEU A 214 -26.88 20.63 -8.65
C LEU A 214 -27.50 21.31 -7.42
N PRO A 215 -27.26 20.79 -6.20
CA PRO A 215 -27.75 21.37 -4.95
C PRO A 215 -27.12 22.73 -4.62
#